data_AF-K0I4X5-F1
#
_entry.id   AF-K0I4X5-F1
#
_cell.length_a   1.000
_cell.length_b   1.000
_cell.length_c   1.000
_cell.angle_alpha   90.00
_cell.angle_beta   90.00
_cell.angle_gamma   90.00
#
_symmetry.space_group_name_H-M   'P 1'
#
loop_
_entity.id
_entity.type
_entity.pdbx_description
1 polymer ?
#
loop_
_entity_poly.entity_id
_entity_poly.type
_entity_poly.pdbx_seq_one_letter_code
_entity_poly.pdbx_strand_id
1 'polypeptide(L)'
;MIPPTTPSTAVTAPVDEDLAEQARPGYGIPSQDPRTGAQTALEPEDAEREAHSALMGGGMMAGAAAGAAVGVAVAGPVGVVVGSTLGGIAGALGGAAAGTMVSPDEPLANAVEDDHLAQSARGPANKRDSK
;
A
#
# COMPACT_ATOMS: atom_id res chain seq x y z
N MET A 1 -13.10 45.83 -18.62
CA MET A 1 -13.61 46.11 -17.26
C MET A 1 -14.08 44.77 -16.70
N ILE A 2 -13.21 44.08 -15.94
CA ILE A 2 -13.47 42.74 -15.42
C ILE A 2 -14.13 42.94 -14.04
N PRO A 3 -15.31 42.35 -13.76
CA PRO A 3 -15.92 42.48 -12.45
C PRO A 3 -15.03 41.83 -11.40
N PRO A 4 -14.92 42.40 -10.19
CA PRO A 4 -14.15 41.78 -9.12
C PRO A 4 -14.77 40.43 -8.78
N THR A 5 -13.97 39.36 -8.88
CA THR A 5 -14.28 38.07 -8.28
C THR A 5 -14.40 38.27 -6.78
N THR A 6 -15.63 38.32 -6.28
CA THR A 6 -15.92 38.25 -4.85
C THR A 6 -15.19 37.04 -4.26
N PRO A 7 -14.43 37.19 -3.17
CA PRO A 7 -13.92 36.04 -2.45
C PRO A 7 -15.14 35.22 -2.03
N SER A 8 -15.19 33.96 -2.48
CA SER A 8 -16.12 32.98 -1.93
C SER A 8 -15.87 33.00 -0.43
N THR A 9 -16.76 33.63 0.30
CA THR A 9 -16.84 33.48 1.74
C THR A 9 -17.05 32.00 1.91
N ALA A 10 -15.98 31.29 2.27
CA ALA A 10 -16.11 29.95 2.78
C ALA A 10 -17.00 30.12 4.00
N VAL A 11 -18.30 29.95 3.78
CA VAL A 11 -19.22 29.46 4.78
C VAL A 11 -18.47 28.25 5.29
N THR A 12 -17.85 28.39 6.46
CA THR A 12 -17.41 27.27 7.26
C THR A 12 -18.68 26.46 7.44
N ALA A 13 -18.86 25.48 6.56
CA ALA A 13 -19.78 24.40 6.82
C ALA A 13 -19.44 23.94 8.25
N PRO A 14 -20.44 23.69 9.10
CA PRO A 14 -20.15 23.11 10.40
C PRO A 14 -19.26 21.91 10.13
N VAL A 15 -18.08 21.87 10.79
CA VAL A 15 -17.22 20.70 10.73
C VAL A 15 -18.13 19.55 11.12
N ASP A 16 -18.29 18.61 10.20
CA ASP A 16 -19.09 17.42 10.44
C ASP A 16 -18.57 16.80 11.74
N GLU A 17 -19.41 16.80 12.79
CA GLU A 17 -18.99 16.45 14.15
C GLU A 17 -18.46 15.01 14.16
N ASP A 18 -19.07 14.14 13.37
CA ASP A 18 -18.64 12.76 13.14
C ASP A 18 -17.21 12.69 12.57
N LEU A 19 -16.84 13.65 11.71
CA LEU A 19 -15.52 13.74 11.10
C LEU A 19 -14.49 14.31 12.08
N ALA A 20 -14.89 15.27 12.92
CA ALA A 20 -14.04 15.78 14.00
C ALA A 20 -13.75 14.72 15.06
N GLU A 21 -14.73 13.87 15.38
CA GLU A 21 -14.57 12.75 16.31
C GLU A 21 -13.67 11.64 15.75
N GLN A 22 -13.69 11.41 14.44
CA GLN A 22 -12.82 10.41 13.79
C GLN A 22 -11.37 10.85 13.64
N ALA A 23 -11.08 12.15 13.74
CA ALA A 23 -9.72 12.67 13.60
C ALA A 23 -8.86 12.30 14.82
N ARG A 24 -7.66 11.76 14.58
CA ARG A 24 -6.71 11.51 15.67
C ARG A 24 -5.95 12.80 16.01
N PRO A 25 -5.64 13.08 17.30
CA PRO A 25 -4.90 14.28 17.66
C PRO A 25 -3.58 14.41 16.88
N GLY A 26 -3.38 15.52 16.16
CA GLY A 26 -2.20 15.76 15.32
C GLY A 26 -2.23 15.11 13.92
N TYR A 27 -3.29 14.36 13.61
CA TYR A 27 -3.50 13.68 12.33
C TYR A 27 -4.89 13.99 11.75
N GLY A 28 -5.08 13.69 10.47
CA GLY A 28 -6.38 13.82 9.82
C GLY A 28 -7.30 12.64 10.14
N ILE A 29 -8.29 12.42 9.27
CA ILE A 29 -9.11 11.21 9.28
C ILE A 29 -8.22 10.03 8.93
N PRO A 30 -8.20 8.95 9.75
CA PRO A 30 -7.38 7.78 9.49
C PRO A 30 -7.50 7.26 8.06
N SER A 31 -8.70 7.20 7.48
CA SER A 31 -8.90 6.70 6.11
C SER A 31 -8.31 7.58 5.00
N GLN A 32 -7.92 8.82 5.29
CA GLN A 32 -7.42 9.80 4.31
C GLN A 32 -5.97 10.22 4.57
N ASP A 33 -5.36 9.77 5.68
CA ASP A 33 -4.01 10.16 6.09
C ASP A 33 -3.09 8.93 6.08
N PRO A 34 -2.23 8.78 5.06
CA PRO A 34 -1.40 7.58 4.91
C PRO A 34 -0.27 7.49 5.95
N ARG A 35 -0.08 8.51 6.79
CA ARG A 35 0.94 8.48 7.85
C ARG A 35 0.58 7.40 8.86
N THR A 36 1.56 6.58 9.24
CA THR A 36 1.35 5.43 10.16
C THR A 36 0.71 5.85 11.49
N GLY A 37 1.07 7.02 12.03
CA GLY A 37 0.49 7.56 13.27
C GLY A 37 -0.98 8.00 13.15
N ALA A 38 -1.49 8.19 11.93
CA ALA A 38 -2.90 8.46 11.69
C ALA A 38 -3.75 7.19 11.64
N GLN A 39 -3.13 6.04 11.34
CA GLN A 39 -3.81 4.76 11.23
C GLN A 39 -4.03 4.12 12.60
N THR A 40 -5.13 3.41 12.75
CA THR A 40 -5.37 2.54 13.90
C THR A 40 -4.78 1.17 13.59
N ALA A 41 -3.91 0.67 14.47
CA ALA A 41 -3.37 -0.68 14.33
C ALA A 41 -4.50 -1.70 14.52
N LEU A 42 -4.45 -2.78 13.75
CA LEU A 42 -5.33 -3.92 13.94
C LEU A 42 -4.90 -4.67 15.21
N GLU A 43 -5.88 -5.32 15.85
CA GLU A 43 -5.56 -6.31 16.88
C GLU A 43 -4.71 -7.43 16.26
N PRO A 44 -3.77 -8.03 17.00
CA PRO A 44 -2.83 -9.00 16.46
C PRO A 44 -3.51 -10.16 15.72
N GLU A 45 -4.63 -10.67 16.25
CA GLU A 45 -5.43 -11.72 15.63
C GLU A 45 -6.05 -11.30 14.29
N ASP A 46 -6.52 -10.05 14.19
CA ASP A 46 -7.12 -9.52 12.97
C ASP A 46 -6.03 -9.25 11.93
N ALA A 47 -4.89 -8.72 12.35
CA ALA A 47 -3.73 -8.52 11.50
C ALA A 47 -3.23 -9.85 10.90
N GLU A 48 -3.11 -10.90 11.72
CA GLU A 48 -2.70 -12.22 11.26
C GLU A 48 -3.71 -12.82 10.28
N ARG A 49 -5.00 -12.68 10.56
CA ARG A 49 -6.08 -13.17 9.69
C ARG A 49 -6.12 -12.43 8.35
N GLU A 50 -5.94 -11.11 8.36
CA GLU A 50 -5.86 -10.30 7.15
C GLU A 50 -4.63 -10.63 6.33
N ALA A 51 -3.45 -10.76 6.95
CA ALA A 51 -2.22 -11.17 6.28
C ALA A 51 -2.34 -12.57 5.67
N HIS A 52 -2.91 -13.52 6.40
CA HIS A 52 -3.17 -14.87 5.90
C HIS A 52 -4.09 -14.85 4.68
N SER A 53 -5.17 -14.06 4.74
CA SER A 53 -6.12 -13.92 3.64
C SER A 53 -5.50 -13.26 2.41
N ALA A 54 -4.71 -12.20 2.62
CA ALA A 54 -3.99 -11.51 1.55
C ALA A 54 -2.98 -12.43 0.86
N LEU A 55 -2.22 -13.22 1.63
CA LEU A 55 -1.25 -14.15 1.09
C LEU A 55 -1.89 -15.34 0.38
N MET A 56 -2.99 -15.87 0.90
CA MET A 56 -3.82 -16.85 0.18
C MET A 56 -4.31 -16.30 -1.15
N GLY A 57 -4.88 -15.09 -1.16
CA GLY A 57 -5.40 -14.46 -2.37
C GLY A 57 -4.30 -14.15 -3.39
N GLY A 58 -3.18 -13.59 -2.93
CA GLY A 58 -2.01 -13.31 -3.76
C GLY A 58 -1.38 -14.59 -4.33
N GLY A 59 -1.22 -15.60 -3.49
CA GLY A 59 -0.75 -16.92 -3.88
C GLY A 59 -1.67 -17.58 -4.91
N MET A 60 -2.99 -17.51 -4.72
CA MET A 60 -3.98 -18.01 -5.69
C MET A 60 -3.77 -17.38 -7.06
N MET A 61 -3.67 -16.06 -7.13
CA MET A 61 -3.50 -15.35 -8.41
C MET A 61 -2.16 -15.70 -9.06
N ALA A 62 -1.07 -15.71 -8.29
CA ALA A 62 0.26 -16.05 -8.80
C ALA A 62 0.32 -17.50 -9.29
N GLY A 63 -0.23 -18.44 -8.52
CA GLY A 63 -0.29 -19.84 -8.88
C GLY A 63 -1.19 -20.10 -10.08
N ALA A 64 -2.33 -19.42 -10.20
CA ALA A 64 -3.20 -19.52 -11.36
C ALA A 64 -2.50 -19.00 -12.63
N ALA A 65 -1.79 -17.87 -12.55
CA ALA A 65 -1.01 -17.35 -13.66
C ALA A 65 0.13 -18.30 -14.08
N ALA A 66 0.89 -18.81 -13.11
CA ALA A 66 1.96 -19.77 -13.38
C ALA A 66 1.41 -21.08 -13.98
N GLY A 67 0.34 -21.62 -13.41
CA GLY A 67 -0.32 -22.82 -13.89
C GLY A 67 -0.92 -22.64 -15.28
N ALA A 68 -1.50 -21.48 -15.59
CA ALA A 68 -1.95 -21.13 -16.94
C ALA A 68 -0.79 -21.10 -17.95
N ALA A 69 0.34 -20.51 -17.58
CA ALA A 69 1.53 -20.41 -18.44
C ALA A 69 2.12 -21.79 -18.76
N VAL A 70 2.22 -22.67 -17.76
CA VAL A 70 2.62 -24.08 -17.99
C VAL A 70 1.56 -24.82 -18.80
N GLY A 71 0.29 -24.62 -18.45
CA GLY A 71 -0.85 -25.26 -19.08
C GLY A 71 -0.95 -24.96 -20.57
N VAL A 72 -0.78 -23.70 -20.98
CA VAL A 72 -0.80 -23.33 -22.41
C VAL A 72 0.35 -23.96 -23.18
N ALA A 73 1.54 -24.05 -22.58
CA ALA A 73 2.70 -24.65 -23.21
C ALA A 73 2.53 -26.16 -23.46
N VAL A 74 1.83 -26.86 -22.56
CA VAL A 74 1.67 -28.33 -22.62
C VAL A 74 0.42 -28.76 -23.39
N ALA A 75 -0.70 -28.04 -23.23
CA ALA A 75 -2.01 -28.50 -23.72
C ALA A 75 -2.85 -27.38 -24.37
N GLY A 76 -2.24 -26.24 -24.71
CA GLY A 76 -2.92 -25.13 -25.38
C GLY A 76 -4.05 -24.52 -24.54
N PRO A 77 -5.15 -24.03 -25.15
CA PRO A 77 -6.21 -23.32 -24.43
C PRO A 77 -6.88 -24.13 -23.31
N VAL A 78 -7.05 -25.44 -23.48
CA VAL A 78 -7.62 -26.30 -22.43
C VAL A 78 -6.68 -26.40 -21.22
N GLY A 79 -5.37 -26.45 -21.50
CA GLY A 79 -4.34 -26.42 -20.48
C GLY A 79 -4.36 -25.13 -19.65
N VAL A 80 -4.72 -23.98 -20.22
CA VAL A 80 -4.90 -22.73 -19.46
C VAL A 80 -5.96 -22.88 -18.38
N VAL A 81 -7.12 -23.46 -18.71
CA VAL A 81 -8.24 -23.60 -17.77
C VAL A 81 -7.90 -24.58 -16.65
N VAL A 82 -7.35 -25.73 -17.00
CA VAL A 82 -6.96 -26.76 -16.01
C VAL A 82 -5.78 -26.27 -15.17
N GLY A 83 -4.78 -25.70 -15.83
CA GLY A 83 -3.57 -25.20 -15.21
C GLY A 83 -3.83 -24.02 -14.27
N SER A 84 -4.67 -23.07 -14.66
CA SER A 84 -5.03 -21.95 -13.78
C SER A 84 -5.81 -22.39 -12.56
N THR A 85 -6.70 -23.38 -12.71
CA THR A 85 -7.49 -23.90 -11.60
C THR A 85 -6.61 -24.63 -10.59
N LEU A 86 -5.80 -25.59 -11.05
CA LEU A 86 -4.89 -26.35 -10.17
C LEU A 86 -3.78 -25.46 -9.60
N GLY A 87 -3.21 -24.60 -10.44
CA GLY A 87 -2.21 -23.63 -10.04
C GLY A 87 -2.76 -22.64 -9.02
N GLY A 88 -4.01 -22.19 -9.16
CA GLY A 88 -4.65 -21.30 -8.20
C GLY A 88 -4.86 -21.96 -6.84
N ILE A 89 -5.30 -23.22 -6.80
CA ILE A 89 -5.46 -23.96 -5.54
C ILE A 89 -4.09 -24.16 -4.87
N ALA A 90 -3.10 -24.64 -5.62
CA ALA A 90 -1.74 -24.84 -5.12
C ALA A 90 -1.11 -23.52 -4.65
N GLY A 91 -1.33 -22.45 -5.40
CA GLY A 91 -0.87 -21.11 -5.09
C GLY A 91 -1.52 -20.55 -3.82
N ALA A 92 -2.82 -20.74 -3.61
CA ALA A 92 -3.50 -20.29 -2.40
C ALA A 92 -2.90 -20.96 -1.15
N LEU A 93 -2.81 -22.29 -1.18
CA LEU A 93 -2.23 -23.08 -0.10
C LEU A 93 -0.75 -22.74 0.14
N GLY A 94 0.01 -22.56 -0.95
CA GLY A 94 1.41 -22.13 -0.88
C GLY A 94 1.58 -20.71 -0.32
N GLY A 95 0.65 -19.80 -0.65
CA GLY A 95 0.61 -18.43 -0.13
C GLY A 95 0.33 -18.41 1.38
N ALA A 96 -0.67 -19.14 1.86
CA ALA A 96 -0.93 -19.32 3.29
C ALA A 96 0.32 -19.80 4.04
N ALA A 97 0.96 -20.86 3.53
CA ALA A 97 2.14 -21.45 4.17
C ALA A 97 3.37 -20.52 4.13
N ALA A 98 3.56 -19.75 3.05
CA ALA A 98 4.63 -18.76 2.98
C ALA A 98 4.45 -17.65 4.02
N GLY A 99 3.21 -17.28 4.34
CA GLY A 99 2.91 -16.27 5.34
C GLY A 99 3.35 -16.62 6.75
N THR A 100 3.30 -17.89 7.12
CA THR A 100 3.73 -18.33 8.45
C THR A 100 5.25 -18.42 8.59
N MET A 101 6.01 -18.28 7.49
CA MET A 101 7.48 -18.30 7.51
C MET A 101 8.09 -16.89 7.62
N VAL A 102 7.30 -15.83 7.46
CA VAL A 102 7.75 -14.45 7.64
C VAL A 102 7.49 -14.04 9.09
N SER A 103 8.55 -13.91 9.88
CA SER A 103 8.46 -13.23 11.16
C SER A 103 8.25 -11.73 10.92
N PRO A 104 7.31 -11.07 11.59
CA PRO A 104 7.27 -9.62 11.61
C PRO A 104 8.48 -9.12 12.41
N ASP A 105 9.55 -8.73 11.73
CA ASP A 105 10.52 -7.82 12.33
C ASP A 105 9.80 -6.51 12.64
N GLU A 106 10.10 -5.95 13.82
CA GLU A 106 9.46 -4.74 14.37
C GLU A 106 9.29 -3.61 13.33
N PRO A 107 8.23 -2.79 13.46
CA PRO A 107 7.89 -1.77 12.49
C PRO A 107 9.09 -0.90 12.17
N LEU A 108 9.33 -0.71 10.87
CA LEU A 108 10.34 0.15 10.26
C LEU A 108 10.26 1.58 10.82
N ALA A 109 10.81 1.78 12.01
CA ALA A 109 11.08 3.09 12.60
C ALA A 109 12.25 3.79 11.90
N ASN A 110 12.89 3.14 10.92
CA ASN A 110 14.10 3.67 10.26
C ASN A 110 13.91 4.05 8.78
N ALA A 111 12.71 3.96 8.22
CA ALA A 111 12.49 4.40 6.83
C ALA A 111 12.41 5.93 6.65
N VAL A 112 12.55 6.70 7.73
CA VAL A 112 12.55 8.17 7.71
C VAL A 112 13.96 8.77 7.79
N GLU A 113 15.00 7.97 8.09
CA GLU A 113 16.36 8.49 8.29
C GLU A 113 17.15 8.59 6.96
N ASP A 114 16.80 7.81 5.94
CA ASP A 114 17.57 7.74 4.69
C ASP A 114 17.31 8.90 3.71
N ASP A 115 16.17 9.59 3.78
CA ASP A 115 15.85 10.69 2.86
C ASP A 115 16.55 12.01 3.24
N HIS A 116 16.95 12.16 4.52
CA HIS A 116 17.66 13.34 5.01
C HIS A 116 19.17 13.32 4.68
N LEU A 117 19.79 12.15 4.52
CA LEU A 117 21.20 12.06 4.11
C LEU A 117 21.37 12.27 2.60
N ALA A 118 20.38 11.91 1.78
CA ALA A 118 20.43 12.11 0.33
C ALA A 118 20.26 13.59 -0.08
N GLN A 119 19.51 14.38 0.69
CA GLN A 119 19.31 15.81 0.41
C GLN A 119 20.48 16.71 0.88
N SER A 120 21.25 16.29 1.88
CA SER A 120 22.43 17.05 2.36
C SER A 120 23.60 17.04 1.36
N ALA A 121 23.68 16.04 0.48
CA ALA A 121 24.75 15.92 -0.51
C ALA A 121 24.53 16.72 -1.82
N ARG A 122 23.36 17.34 -2.01
CA ARG A 122 23.05 18.12 -3.22
C ARG A 122 23.14 19.63 -2.94
N GLY A 123 24.34 20.08 -2.61
CA GLY A 123 24.66 21.52 -2.50
C GLY A 123 24.53 22.26 -3.84
N PRO A 124 24.11 23.54 -3.83
CA PRO A 124 23.80 24.27 -5.06
C PRO A 124 25.05 24.57 -5.89
N ALA A 125 24.99 24.20 -7.17
CA ALA A 125 25.96 24.57 -8.20
C ALA A 125 26.02 26.10 -8.37
N ASN A 126 26.99 26.73 -7.73
CA ASN A 126 27.35 28.13 -7.94
C ASN A 126 28.55 28.19 -8.91
N LYS A 127 28.25 28.74 -10.08
CA LYS A 127 29.14 29.15 -11.16
C LYS A 127 30.01 30.32 -10.69
N ARG A 128 31.33 30.15 -10.70
CA ARG A 128 32.27 31.28 -10.72
C ARG A 128 33.16 31.21 -11.97
N ASP A 129 32.72 31.96 -12.96
CA ASP A 129 33.57 32.55 -14.00
C ASP A 129 34.49 33.63 -13.37
N SER A 130 35.61 33.88 -14.04
CA SER A 130 36.56 35.00 -13.90
C SER A 130 37.61 34.86 -12.77
N LYS A 131 38.91 35.09 -12.99
CA LYS A 131 39.63 35.87 -14.02
C LYS A 131 41.05 35.32 -14.17
#